data_AF-A0AAT9RMF8-F1
#
_entry.id   AF-A0AAT9RMF8-F1
#
_cell.length_a   1.000
_cell.length_b   1.000
_cell.length_c   1.000
_cell.angle_alpha   90.00
_cell.angle_beta   90.00
_cell.angle_gamma   90.00
#
_symmetry.space_group_name_H-M   'P 1'
#
loop_
_entity.id
_entity.type
_entity.pdbx_description
1 polymer ?
#
loop_
_entity_poly.entity_id
_entity_poly.type
_entity_poly.pdbx_seq_one_letter_code
_entity_poly.pdbx_strand_id
1 'polypeptide(L)'
;MVKPSFSNVIHVTLDGKKLPTEYADLLVGGWVDLGAGVPGAFRLTFRDPHGLLLGKLNVRFGSKVVIAPVADGQGAASPLLTGEVTGMETDYDGTGTFTVVRGYDPGHRLMRVRRVAAYRNQTAADIARKLAGMNGIPVGQVQATKTVYDFISQSNVTDWDFLARLADENEMVMSLDAKGKFQFVKPKPASGAPPTSTPGEKSPFVLQAGVDILRCRAAVTAADQVDKVEARGWNVTTKKKLTAITPAKANPGIAIGTSPQKAAAAFKAAKLVETDTPYDLQTEVTHAAASLADDITSAFAELEVTVRGNPKLRPGVPVTLTEVGAPFEGKYTCTSVRHSFGDGSHYETWVTVSGRQWRSLFGLTSGGGTAAPRLPSVANALVTDVQDPLKQGRVKLQFPWLDDTYVSDWTRTVQMGGKGGGGIFPLDVGDEVLVAFDRGALDHPFVIGGLYNGIDKPTPVKDVWLHDPVKKKAIRHTLSDREGNRVDLLSQQTGLRKQGVRIASGNDRLIINLDRTKTEITVDSKGAVSITGGTSVSVKAGTDLTLSALRSVTIRSGGPLNLQGQGMVGLRSLGGAVNINAVGALSMNAAGAATINAAGTVQISAVGQAALRAANVDIMGLVTVNKKPYPIP
;
A
#
# COMPACT_ATOMS: atom_id res chain seq x y z
N MET A 1 -12.52 -41.44 39.01
CA MET A 1 -11.15 -41.67 38.52
C MET A 1 -10.23 -40.83 39.37
N VAL A 2 -9.32 -41.44 40.11
CA VAL A 2 -8.29 -40.75 40.91
C VAL A 2 -7.31 -40.06 39.93
N LYS A 3 -6.89 -38.83 40.23
CA LYS A 3 -5.86 -38.15 39.42
C LYS A 3 -4.59 -39.01 39.39
N PRO A 4 -4.05 -39.38 38.22
CA PRO A 4 -2.76 -40.08 38.16
C PRO A 4 -1.68 -39.19 38.77
N SER A 5 -0.89 -39.77 39.67
CA SER A 5 0.30 -39.14 40.24
C SER A 5 1.46 -39.27 39.24
N PHE A 6 2.26 -38.21 39.15
CA PHE A 6 3.39 -38.10 38.23
C PHE A 6 4.67 -37.88 39.03
N SER A 7 5.72 -38.56 38.62
CA SER A 7 7.04 -38.43 39.22
C SER A 7 7.66 -37.06 38.92
N ASN A 8 8.59 -36.62 39.77
CA ASN A 8 9.50 -35.50 39.48
C ASN A 8 10.59 -35.87 38.46
N VAL A 9 10.69 -37.15 38.07
CA VAL A 9 11.60 -37.62 37.02
C VAL A 9 10.97 -37.41 35.65
N ILE A 10 11.79 -36.94 34.72
CA ILE A 10 11.41 -36.68 33.33
C ILE A 10 12.07 -37.69 32.40
N HIS A 11 11.31 -38.20 31.44
CA HIS A 11 11.81 -39.11 30.42
C HIS A 11 12.28 -38.32 29.20
N VAL A 12 13.57 -38.42 28.88
CA VAL A 12 14.18 -37.75 27.73
C VAL A 12 14.61 -38.77 26.68
N THR A 13 14.23 -38.50 25.43
CA THR A 13 14.71 -39.23 24.25
C THR A 13 15.48 -38.27 23.37
N LEU A 14 16.71 -38.62 22.98
CA LEU A 14 17.57 -37.89 22.07
C LEU A 14 17.79 -38.70 20.78
N ASP A 15 17.49 -38.11 19.62
CA ASP A 15 17.59 -38.75 18.29
C ASP A 15 16.92 -40.13 18.23
N GLY A 16 15.77 -40.26 18.90
CA GLY A 16 14.98 -41.49 18.97
C GLY A 16 15.49 -42.53 19.99
N LYS A 17 16.61 -42.27 20.67
CA LYS A 17 17.17 -43.13 21.71
C LYS A 17 16.85 -42.59 23.09
N LYS A 18 16.36 -43.46 23.97
CA LYS A 18 16.18 -43.12 25.39
C LYS A 18 17.53 -42.77 25.99
N LEU A 19 17.56 -41.77 26.87
CA LEU A 19 18.75 -41.42 27.62
C LEU A 19 19.23 -42.65 28.43
N PRO A 20 20.51 -43.07 28.30
CA PRO A 20 21.05 -44.18 29.10
C PRO A 20 20.94 -43.87 30.60
N THR A 21 20.71 -44.90 31.43
CA THR A 21 20.48 -44.73 32.87
C THR A 21 21.59 -43.93 33.56
N GLU A 22 22.86 -44.19 33.20
CA GLU A 22 24.03 -43.47 33.73
C GLU A 22 23.99 -41.95 33.51
N TYR A 23 23.35 -41.48 32.44
CA TYR A 23 23.20 -40.04 32.14
C TYR A 23 21.84 -39.50 32.59
N ALA A 24 20.83 -40.36 32.74
CA ALA A 24 19.54 -40.00 33.31
C ALA A 24 19.66 -39.62 34.79
N ASP A 25 20.51 -40.32 35.53
CA ASP A 25 20.79 -40.00 36.95
C ASP A 25 21.53 -38.67 37.12
N LEU A 26 22.17 -38.16 36.06
CA LEU A 26 22.82 -36.85 36.05
C LEU A 26 21.85 -35.69 35.76
N LEU A 27 20.61 -35.97 35.34
CA LEU A 27 19.62 -34.94 35.03
C LEU A 27 19.05 -34.34 36.33
N VAL A 28 19.57 -33.17 36.70
CA VAL A 28 19.20 -32.49 37.96
C VAL A 28 17.98 -31.59 37.83
N GLY A 29 17.60 -31.22 36.59
CA GLY A 29 16.39 -30.45 36.36
C GLY A 29 16.07 -30.26 34.89
N GLY A 30 14.82 -29.89 34.64
CA GLY A 30 14.37 -29.55 33.31
C GLY A 30 13.01 -28.87 33.33
N TRP A 31 12.77 -28.04 32.32
CA TRP A 31 11.47 -27.42 32.14
C TRP A 31 11.07 -27.43 30.68
N VAL A 32 9.76 -27.44 30.47
CA VAL A 32 9.11 -27.29 29.18
C VAL A 32 8.16 -26.11 29.30
N ASP A 33 8.34 -25.10 28.47
CA ASP A 33 7.53 -23.89 28.45
C ASP A 33 6.74 -23.85 27.14
N LEU A 34 5.42 -23.76 27.24
CA LEU A 34 4.50 -23.80 26.10
C LEU A 34 3.63 -22.55 26.14
N GLY A 35 3.53 -21.81 25.03
CA GLY A 35 2.63 -20.67 24.94
C GLY A 35 1.75 -20.70 23.69
N ALA A 36 0.58 -20.07 23.77
CA ALA A 36 -0.24 -19.76 22.62
C ALA A 36 0.45 -18.64 21.83
N GLY A 37 0.73 -18.85 20.54
CA GLY A 37 1.38 -17.83 19.72
C GLY A 37 2.89 -17.67 19.94
N VAL A 38 3.57 -18.61 20.62
CA VAL A 38 5.03 -18.72 20.66
C VAL A 38 5.51 -20.18 20.49
N PRO A 39 6.72 -20.42 19.94
CA PRO A 39 7.33 -21.74 19.95
C PRO A 39 7.54 -22.23 21.38
N GLY A 40 7.19 -23.50 21.64
CA GLY A 40 7.51 -24.16 22.89
C GLY A 40 9.02 -24.26 23.07
N ALA A 41 9.49 -24.00 24.29
CA ALA A 41 10.89 -24.06 24.66
C ALA A 41 11.13 -25.17 25.68
N PHE A 42 12.34 -25.70 25.71
CA PHE A 42 12.76 -26.61 26.76
C PHE A 42 14.19 -26.34 27.22
N ARG A 43 14.47 -26.74 28.45
CA ARG A 43 15.81 -26.80 29.02
C ARG A 43 15.95 -28.10 29.80
N LEU A 44 17.09 -28.75 29.65
CA LEU A 44 17.54 -29.88 30.44
C LEU A 44 18.89 -29.52 31.03
N THR A 45 19.04 -29.68 32.34
CA THR A 45 20.26 -29.35 33.08
C THR A 45 20.82 -30.64 33.68
N PHE A 46 22.03 -31.01 33.27
CA PHE A 46 22.72 -32.18 33.74
C PHE A 46 23.90 -31.79 34.61
N ARG A 47 24.13 -32.52 35.70
CA ARG A 47 25.39 -32.42 36.47
C ARG A 47 26.49 -33.11 35.66
N ASP A 48 27.53 -32.38 35.32
CA ASP A 48 28.60 -32.84 34.42
C ASP A 48 29.98 -32.39 34.93
N PRO A 49 30.48 -32.97 36.04
CA PRO A 49 31.73 -32.54 36.69
C PRO A 49 32.98 -32.68 35.80
N HIS A 50 32.89 -33.42 34.68
CA HIS A 50 34.00 -33.66 33.77
C HIS A 50 33.80 -33.04 32.38
N GLY A 51 32.66 -32.40 32.11
CA GLY A 51 32.36 -31.78 30.82
C GLY A 51 32.27 -32.76 29.65
N LEU A 52 31.97 -34.04 29.89
CA LEU A 52 32.00 -35.09 28.87
C LEU A 52 30.62 -35.43 28.29
N LEU A 53 29.55 -34.91 28.90
CA LEU A 53 28.18 -35.35 28.63
C LEU A 53 27.76 -35.13 27.17
N LEU A 54 28.01 -33.94 26.61
CA LEU A 54 27.63 -33.61 25.23
C LEU A 54 28.31 -34.55 24.22
N GLY A 55 29.60 -34.84 24.42
CA GLY A 55 30.36 -35.72 23.54
C GLY A 55 29.91 -37.18 23.63
N LYS A 56 29.60 -37.66 24.84
CA LYS A 56 29.13 -39.03 25.07
C LYS A 56 27.72 -39.27 24.55
N LEU A 57 26.82 -38.32 24.76
CA LEU A 57 25.45 -38.36 24.24
C LEU A 57 25.36 -37.97 22.75
N ASN A 58 26.46 -37.47 22.17
CA ASN A 58 26.56 -37.07 20.77
C ASN A 58 25.51 -36.01 20.39
N VAL A 59 25.26 -35.06 21.30
CA VAL A 59 24.26 -34.00 21.13
C VAL A 59 24.76 -32.99 20.11
N ARG A 60 23.92 -32.67 19.12
CA ARG A 60 24.20 -31.71 18.05
C ARG A 60 23.10 -30.68 17.95
N PHE A 61 23.40 -29.55 17.32
CA PHE A 61 22.35 -28.66 16.85
C PHE A 61 21.41 -29.41 15.89
N GLY A 62 20.11 -29.32 16.14
CA GLY A 62 19.10 -30.08 15.41
C GLY A 62 18.87 -31.52 15.89
N SER A 63 19.60 -32.01 16.92
CA SER A 63 19.26 -33.29 17.55
C SER A 63 17.81 -33.25 18.05
N LYS A 64 17.04 -34.29 17.73
CA LYS A 64 15.61 -34.37 18.08
C LYS A 64 15.46 -34.74 19.53
N VAL A 65 14.65 -34.00 20.25
CA VAL A 65 14.38 -34.21 21.68
C VAL A 65 12.90 -34.49 21.88
N VAL A 66 12.56 -35.55 22.60
CA VAL A 66 11.21 -35.80 23.09
C VAL A 66 11.26 -35.84 24.61
N ILE A 67 10.42 -35.01 25.22
CA ILE A 67 10.33 -34.87 26.66
C ILE A 67 8.95 -35.37 27.10
N ALA A 68 8.92 -36.35 28.00
CA ALA A 68 7.69 -36.94 28.52
C ALA A 68 7.70 -37.03 30.05
N PRO A 69 6.56 -36.85 30.72
CA PRO A 69 6.45 -37.08 32.16
C PRO A 69 6.39 -38.58 32.44
N VAL A 70 6.79 -39.02 33.63
CA VAL A 70 6.65 -40.42 34.06
C VAL A 70 5.41 -40.54 34.96
N ALA A 71 4.47 -41.40 34.57
CA ALA A 71 3.30 -41.73 35.37
C ALA A 71 3.61 -42.95 36.25
N ASP A 72 3.11 -42.95 37.50
CA ASP A 72 3.37 -44.02 38.48
C ASP A 72 3.13 -45.42 37.88
N GLY A 73 4.19 -46.24 37.84
CA GLY A 73 4.16 -47.64 37.43
C GLY A 73 3.92 -47.92 35.94
N GLN A 74 3.64 -46.92 35.10
CA GLN A 74 3.30 -47.11 33.68
C GLN A 74 4.33 -46.55 32.68
N GLY A 75 5.46 -46.01 33.16
CA GLY A 75 6.52 -45.49 32.30
C GLY A 75 6.22 -44.11 31.72
N ALA A 76 6.84 -43.79 30.58
CA ALA A 76 6.71 -42.48 29.95
C ALA A 76 5.28 -42.26 29.41
N ALA A 77 4.64 -41.18 29.86
CA ALA A 77 3.33 -40.75 29.38
C ALA A 77 3.43 -40.07 28.00
N SER A 78 2.30 -39.56 27.49
CA SER A 78 2.28 -38.71 26.30
C SER A 78 3.33 -37.58 26.38
N PRO A 79 4.05 -37.28 25.30
CA PRO A 79 5.07 -36.22 25.31
C PRO A 79 4.50 -34.87 25.74
N LEU A 80 5.28 -34.13 26.51
CA LEU A 80 5.03 -32.71 26.79
C LEU A 80 5.45 -31.85 25.60
N LEU A 81 6.61 -32.16 25.02
CA LEU A 81 7.19 -31.44 23.89
C LEU A 81 8.04 -32.39 23.02
N THR A 82 7.94 -32.19 21.72
CA THR A 82 8.89 -32.71 20.72
C THR A 82 9.58 -31.51 20.08
N GLY A 83 10.90 -31.46 20.18
CA GLY A 83 11.68 -30.31 19.73
C GLY A 83 13.07 -30.66 19.25
N GLU A 84 13.88 -29.63 19.08
CA GLU A 84 15.20 -29.70 18.49
C GLU A 84 16.18 -28.89 19.34
N VAL A 85 17.38 -29.42 19.55
CA VAL A 85 18.43 -28.71 20.28
C VAL A 85 18.88 -27.50 19.47
N THR A 86 18.79 -26.30 20.07
CA THR A 86 19.25 -25.04 19.46
C THR A 86 20.33 -24.35 20.29
N GLY A 87 20.55 -24.79 21.53
CA GLY A 87 21.58 -24.27 22.42
C GLY A 87 22.17 -25.35 23.32
N MET A 88 23.47 -25.28 23.51
CA MET A 88 24.23 -26.10 24.45
C MET A 88 25.11 -25.15 25.26
N GLU A 89 25.08 -25.26 26.58
CA GLU A 89 25.82 -24.38 27.48
C GLU A 89 26.57 -25.21 28.52
N THR A 90 27.71 -24.69 28.97
CA THR A 90 28.39 -25.14 30.18
C THR A 90 28.18 -24.06 31.22
N ASP A 91 27.72 -24.45 32.40
CA ASP A 91 27.41 -23.54 33.52
C ASP A 91 28.16 -24.01 34.76
N TYR A 92 28.75 -23.06 35.49
CA TYR A 92 29.54 -23.31 36.69
C TYR A 92 29.03 -22.36 37.77
N ASP A 93 28.25 -22.88 38.70
CA ASP A 93 27.98 -22.19 39.95
C ASP A 93 28.82 -22.86 41.04
N GLY A 94 29.09 -22.18 42.16
CA GLY A 94 29.94 -22.73 43.23
C GLY A 94 29.46 -24.06 43.84
N THR A 95 28.36 -24.64 43.36
CA THR A 95 27.81 -25.93 43.77
C THR A 95 28.16 -27.08 42.81
N GLY A 96 28.62 -26.78 41.58
CA GLY A 96 29.03 -27.80 40.63
C GLY A 96 29.22 -27.33 39.19
N THR A 97 29.55 -28.27 38.32
CA THR A 97 29.58 -28.06 36.87
C THR A 97 28.34 -28.67 36.25
N PHE A 98 27.70 -27.92 35.36
CA PHE A 98 26.47 -28.31 34.70
C PHE A 98 26.59 -28.17 33.18
N THR A 99 26.01 -29.13 32.48
CA THR A 99 25.76 -29.06 31.05
C THR A 99 24.29 -28.77 30.83
N VAL A 100 23.98 -27.69 30.11
CA VAL A 100 22.60 -27.29 29.79
C VAL A 100 22.33 -27.56 28.31
N VAL A 101 21.32 -28.36 28.03
CA VAL A 101 20.79 -28.56 26.67
C VAL A 101 19.46 -27.85 26.57
N ARG A 102 19.35 -26.87 25.69
CA ARG A 102 18.12 -26.12 25.44
C ARG A 102 17.72 -26.14 23.98
N GLY A 103 16.44 -25.96 23.75
CA GLY A 103 15.89 -26.01 22.42
C GLY A 103 14.47 -25.52 22.34
N TYR A 104 13.93 -25.62 21.14
CA TYR A 104 12.56 -25.25 20.84
C TYR A 104 11.86 -26.36 20.08
N ASP A 105 10.53 -26.34 20.07
CA ASP A 105 9.76 -27.11 19.11
C ASP A 105 10.09 -26.68 17.65
N PRO A 106 9.67 -27.43 16.62
CA PRO A 106 9.92 -27.07 15.22
C PRO A 106 9.39 -25.69 14.79
N GLY A 107 8.52 -25.05 15.57
CA GLY A 107 7.96 -23.72 15.31
C GLY A 107 9.03 -22.63 15.21
N HIS A 108 10.14 -22.77 15.93
CA HIS A 108 11.25 -21.79 15.88
C HIS A 108 11.82 -21.60 14.47
N ARG A 109 11.64 -22.56 13.57
CA ARG A 109 12.10 -22.48 12.17
C ARG A 109 11.43 -21.34 11.41
N LEU A 110 10.16 -21.05 11.71
CA LEU A 110 9.40 -19.94 11.12
C LEU A 110 9.95 -18.56 11.52
N MET A 111 10.75 -18.48 12.59
CA MET A 111 11.37 -17.23 13.06
C MET A 111 12.75 -16.98 12.45
N ARG A 112 13.31 -17.94 11.70
CA ARG A 112 14.71 -17.87 11.22
C ARG A 112 14.90 -16.94 10.03
N VAL A 113 13.89 -16.82 9.18
CA VAL A 113 13.98 -16.12 7.90
C VAL A 113 12.95 -15.02 7.86
N ARG A 114 13.37 -13.81 7.50
CA ARG A 114 12.45 -12.74 7.08
C ARG A 114 12.27 -12.82 5.58
N ARG A 115 11.03 -12.67 5.11
CA ARG A 115 10.70 -12.79 3.68
C ARG A 115 9.98 -11.57 3.17
N VAL A 116 10.18 -11.31 1.88
CA VAL A 116 9.31 -10.45 1.09
C VAL A 116 8.59 -11.34 0.10
N ALA A 117 7.28 -11.48 0.25
CA ALA A 117 6.48 -12.36 -0.60
C ALA A 117 5.07 -11.81 -0.79
N ALA A 118 4.47 -12.09 -1.95
CA ALA A 118 3.08 -11.80 -2.23
C ALA A 118 2.26 -13.09 -2.35
N TYR A 119 1.11 -13.14 -1.70
CA TYR A 119 0.15 -14.25 -1.78
C TYR A 119 -1.13 -13.72 -2.44
N ARG A 120 -1.54 -14.37 -3.53
CA ARG A 120 -2.72 -14.00 -4.30
C ARG A 120 -3.73 -15.13 -4.29
N ASN A 121 -5.01 -14.79 -4.21
CA ASN A 121 -6.15 -15.71 -4.25
C ASN A 121 -6.00 -16.91 -3.28
N GLN A 122 -5.55 -16.65 -2.05
CA GLN A 122 -5.29 -17.68 -1.05
C GLN A 122 -6.01 -17.32 0.26
N THR A 123 -6.42 -18.34 1.02
CA THR A 123 -6.93 -18.15 2.38
C THR A 123 -5.78 -18.16 3.39
N ALA A 124 -5.99 -17.61 4.60
CA ALA A 124 -4.99 -17.68 5.68
C ALA A 124 -4.61 -19.13 6.01
N ALA A 125 -5.56 -20.07 5.97
CA ALA A 125 -5.30 -21.50 6.18
C ALA A 125 -4.38 -22.11 5.11
N ASP A 126 -4.48 -21.67 3.86
CA ASP A 126 -3.63 -22.14 2.76
C ASP A 126 -2.20 -21.60 2.90
N ILE A 127 -2.07 -20.32 3.24
CA ILE A 127 -0.79 -19.68 3.53
C ILE A 127 -0.11 -20.36 4.73
N ALA A 128 -0.86 -20.66 5.79
CA ALA A 128 -0.37 -21.37 6.96
C ALA A 128 0.18 -22.77 6.64
N ARG A 129 -0.54 -23.55 5.83
CA ARG A 129 -0.06 -24.86 5.35
C ARG A 129 1.21 -24.72 4.52
N LYS A 130 1.23 -23.76 3.59
CA LYS A 130 2.37 -23.50 2.70
C LYS A 130 3.62 -23.14 3.49
N LEU A 131 3.54 -22.18 4.42
CA LEU A 131 4.70 -21.73 5.20
C LEU A 131 5.19 -22.80 6.20
N ALA A 132 4.29 -23.56 6.83
CA ALA A 132 4.68 -24.69 7.65
C ALA A 132 5.46 -25.74 6.82
N GLY A 133 4.95 -26.09 5.63
CA GLY A 133 5.60 -27.03 4.72
C GLY A 133 6.98 -26.54 4.22
N MET A 134 7.08 -25.26 3.83
CA MET A 134 8.34 -24.65 3.39
C MET A 134 9.43 -24.65 4.46
N ASN A 135 9.04 -24.60 5.74
CA ASN A 135 9.96 -24.67 6.88
C ASN A 135 10.17 -26.10 7.41
N GLY A 136 9.67 -27.11 6.70
CA GLY A 136 9.82 -28.52 7.07
C GLY A 136 9.12 -28.89 8.38
N ILE A 137 8.04 -28.19 8.73
CA ILE A 137 7.24 -28.44 9.94
C ILE A 137 6.07 -29.35 9.57
N PRO A 138 5.90 -30.51 10.25
CA PRO A 138 4.77 -31.38 10.01
C PRO A 138 3.43 -30.67 10.27
N VAL A 139 2.50 -30.75 9.32
CA VAL A 139 1.17 -30.13 9.47
C VAL A 139 0.27 -31.04 10.33
N GLY A 140 -0.36 -30.45 11.34
CA GLY A 140 -1.39 -31.05 12.18
C GLY A 140 -2.79 -30.61 11.75
N GLN A 141 -3.58 -30.07 12.67
CA GLN A 141 -4.91 -29.55 12.38
C GLN A 141 -4.83 -28.10 11.90
N VAL A 142 -5.25 -27.86 10.66
CA VAL A 142 -5.42 -26.51 10.11
C VAL A 142 -6.87 -26.36 9.66
N GLN A 143 -7.63 -25.59 10.43
CA GLN A 143 -9.04 -25.30 10.15
C GLN A 143 -9.17 -24.34 8.97
N ALA A 144 -10.22 -24.51 8.16
CA ALA A 144 -10.46 -23.65 7.00
C ALA A 144 -10.87 -22.23 7.45
N THR A 145 -10.28 -21.23 6.81
CA THR A 145 -10.65 -19.81 6.93
C THR A 145 -11.56 -19.41 5.77
N LYS A 146 -12.49 -18.47 6.00
CA LYS A 146 -13.52 -18.12 5.02
C LYS A 146 -13.06 -17.07 4.00
N THR A 147 -12.22 -16.13 4.42
CA THR A 147 -11.78 -15.00 3.59
C THR A 147 -10.66 -15.46 2.65
N VAL A 148 -10.83 -15.14 1.36
CA VAL A 148 -9.79 -15.28 0.34
C VAL A 148 -9.16 -13.91 0.18
N TYR A 149 -7.84 -13.82 0.33
CA TYR A 149 -7.10 -12.59 0.07
C TYR A 149 -6.81 -12.50 -1.43
N ASP A 150 -7.34 -11.47 -2.09
CA ASP A 150 -7.04 -11.16 -3.49
C ASP A 150 -5.52 -10.88 -3.63
N PHE A 151 -4.98 -10.10 -2.69
CA PHE A 151 -3.56 -9.82 -2.54
C PHE A 151 -3.23 -9.57 -1.06
N ILE A 152 -2.18 -10.22 -0.55
CA ILE A 152 -1.58 -9.91 0.75
C ILE A 152 -0.06 -10.05 0.69
N SER A 153 0.66 -9.13 1.34
CA SER A 153 2.11 -9.10 1.32
C SER A 153 2.74 -9.45 2.68
N GLN A 154 3.75 -10.30 2.65
CA GLN A 154 4.68 -10.50 3.76
C GLN A 154 5.83 -9.52 3.57
N SER A 155 5.92 -8.52 4.46
CA SER A 155 6.77 -7.34 4.27
C SER A 155 8.06 -7.38 5.09
N ASN A 156 9.04 -8.19 4.67
CA ASN A 156 10.31 -8.37 5.40
C ASN A 156 10.12 -8.74 6.89
N VAL A 157 9.13 -9.58 7.15
CA VAL A 157 8.81 -10.13 8.47
C VAL A 157 9.06 -11.63 8.48
N THR A 158 9.22 -12.21 9.67
CA THR A 158 9.37 -13.66 9.77
C THR A 158 8.10 -14.38 9.36
N ASP A 159 8.21 -15.65 8.96
CA ASP A 159 7.04 -16.48 8.66
C ASP A 159 6.15 -16.58 9.90
N TRP A 160 6.74 -16.56 11.11
CA TRP A 160 5.99 -16.56 12.38
C TRP A 160 5.16 -15.28 12.55
N ASP A 161 5.78 -14.11 12.45
CA ASP A 161 5.10 -12.83 12.64
C ASP A 161 3.97 -12.65 11.64
N PHE A 162 4.20 -13.05 10.39
CA PHE A 162 3.18 -12.99 9.35
C PHE A 162 2.01 -13.93 9.64
N LEU A 163 2.28 -15.18 10.03
CA LEU A 163 1.24 -16.12 10.41
C LEU A 163 0.47 -15.66 11.66
N ALA A 164 1.10 -14.94 12.58
CA ALA A 164 0.47 -14.47 13.81
C ALA A 164 -0.59 -13.43 13.47
N ARG A 165 -0.22 -12.46 12.63
CA ARG A 165 -1.15 -11.49 12.06
C ARG A 165 -2.32 -12.17 11.33
N LEU A 166 -2.04 -13.16 10.47
CA LEU A 166 -3.11 -13.89 9.78
C LEU A 166 -4.02 -14.66 10.74
N ALA A 167 -3.45 -15.20 11.83
CA ALA A 167 -4.22 -15.88 12.86
C ALA A 167 -5.18 -14.90 13.55
N ASP A 168 -4.66 -13.74 13.94
CA ASP A 168 -5.43 -12.68 14.60
C ASP A 168 -6.59 -12.19 13.72
N GLU A 169 -6.32 -11.88 12.44
CA GLU A 169 -7.32 -11.45 11.47
C GLU A 169 -8.44 -12.49 11.23
N ASN A 170 -8.18 -13.78 11.54
CA ASN A 170 -9.10 -14.88 11.27
C ASN A 170 -9.64 -15.58 12.54
N GLU A 171 -9.45 -14.99 13.73
CA GLU A 171 -9.84 -15.58 15.03
C GLU A 171 -9.22 -16.97 15.29
N MET A 172 -8.00 -17.18 14.79
CA MET A 172 -7.25 -18.42 14.93
C MET A 172 -6.09 -18.23 15.92
N VAL A 173 -5.57 -19.34 16.43
CA VAL A 173 -4.33 -19.40 17.19
C VAL A 173 -3.41 -20.41 16.54
N MET A 174 -2.12 -20.08 16.48
CA MET A 174 -1.08 -21.03 16.08
C MET A 174 -0.39 -21.65 17.30
N SER A 175 -0.09 -22.94 17.20
CA SER A 175 0.71 -23.66 18.19
C SER A 175 1.27 -24.96 17.60
N LEU A 176 2.13 -25.65 18.34
CA LEU A 176 2.55 -27.01 18.01
C LEU A 176 1.98 -27.99 19.03
N ASP A 177 1.54 -29.15 18.57
CA ASP A 177 1.10 -30.22 19.46
C ASP A 177 2.29 -30.94 20.13
N ALA A 178 1.99 -31.91 21.02
CA ALA A 178 3.02 -32.71 21.72
C ALA A 178 3.99 -33.44 20.79
N LYS A 179 3.57 -33.72 19.55
CA LYS A 179 4.32 -34.46 18.54
C LYS A 179 5.05 -33.51 17.58
N GLY A 180 5.03 -32.20 17.84
CA GLY A 180 5.67 -31.19 17.01
C GLY A 180 4.92 -30.91 15.71
N LYS A 181 3.59 -31.17 15.65
CA LYS A 181 2.77 -30.84 14.48
C LYS A 181 2.14 -29.46 14.61
N PHE A 182 2.27 -28.65 13.57
CA PHE A 182 1.72 -27.29 13.47
C PHE A 182 0.18 -27.31 13.48
N GLN A 183 -0.40 -26.46 14.32
CA GLN A 183 -1.83 -26.27 14.48
C GLN A 183 -2.19 -24.83 14.09
N PHE A 184 -3.30 -24.66 13.38
CA PHE A 184 -3.90 -23.35 13.08
C PHE A 184 -5.41 -23.50 13.23
N VAL A 185 -5.89 -23.21 14.43
CA VAL A 185 -7.23 -23.60 14.89
C VAL A 185 -7.87 -22.49 15.71
N LYS A 186 -9.19 -22.48 15.79
CA LYS A 186 -9.90 -21.61 16.71
C LYS A 186 -9.58 -21.96 18.16
N PRO A 187 -9.33 -20.96 19.03
CA PRO A 187 -9.13 -21.20 20.45
C PRO A 187 -10.38 -21.83 21.07
N LYS A 188 -10.18 -22.80 21.98
CA LYS A 188 -11.30 -23.41 22.72
C LYS A 188 -11.80 -22.40 23.76
N PRO A 189 -13.12 -22.15 23.85
CA PRO A 189 -13.65 -21.21 24.83
C PRO A 189 -13.56 -21.77 26.25
N ALA A 190 -13.47 -20.88 27.23
CA ALA A 190 -13.47 -21.22 28.65
C ALA A 190 -14.75 -21.96 29.08
N SER A 191 -15.86 -21.79 28.34
CA SER A 191 -17.11 -22.51 28.60
C SER A 191 -16.94 -24.04 28.59
N GLY A 192 -15.94 -24.55 27.86
CA GLY A 192 -15.59 -25.97 27.82
C GLY A 192 -14.89 -26.50 29.08
N ALA A 193 -14.50 -25.64 30.03
CA ALA A 193 -13.94 -26.10 31.29
C ALA A 193 -15.03 -26.77 32.17
N PRO A 194 -14.65 -27.68 33.08
CA PRO A 194 -15.58 -28.28 34.04
C PRO A 194 -16.40 -27.23 34.83
N PRO A 195 -17.63 -27.53 35.26
CA PRO A 195 -18.37 -26.67 36.18
C PRO A 195 -17.57 -26.38 37.47
N THR A 196 -17.74 -25.19 38.06
CA THR A 196 -17.12 -24.82 39.35
C THR A 196 -17.57 -25.70 40.51
N SER A 197 -18.72 -26.37 40.38
CA SER A 197 -19.21 -27.37 41.33
C SER A 197 -18.50 -28.74 41.21
N THR A 198 -17.63 -28.93 40.23
CA THR A 198 -16.89 -30.20 40.05
C THR A 198 -15.78 -30.27 41.09
N PRO A 199 -15.74 -31.28 41.97
CA PRO A 199 -14.63 -31.47 42.90
C PRO A 199 -13.29 -31.60 42.17
N GLY A 200 -12.24 -30.96 42.69
CA GLY A 200 -10.90 -30.96 42.09
C GLY A 200 -10.39 -32.36 41.77
N GLU A 201 -10.58 -33.32 42.68
CA GLU A 201 -10.15 -34.71 42.52
C GLU A 201 -10.78 -35.45 41.32
N LYS A 202 -11.95 -35.01 40.84
CA LYS A 202 -12.68 -35.68 39.77
C LYS A 202 -12.27 -35.21 38.37
N SER A 203 -11.54 -34.11 38.25
CA SER A 203 -11.11 -33.58 36.96
C SER A 203 -9.70 -32.98 37.01
N PRO A 204 -8.79 -33.37 36.10
CA PRO A 204 -7.48 -32.73 35.99
C PRO A 204 -7.56 -31.27 35.51
N PHE A 205 -8.72 -30.78 35.09
CA PHE A 205 -8.90 -29.41 34.61
C PHE A 205 -9.53 -28.48 35.65
N VAL A 206 -9.77 -28.97 36.87
CA VAL A 206 -10.16 -28.15 38.01
C VAL A 206 -8.91 -27.91 38.86
N LEU A 207 -8.56 -26.64 39.05
CA LEU A 207 -7.47 -26.15 39.88
C LEU A 207 -8.11 -25.64 41.18
N GLN A 208 -8.07 -26.44 42.23
CA GLN A 208 -8.72 -26.15 43.50
C GLN A 208 -7.71 -25.71 44.57
N ALA A 209 -7.97 -24.58 45.23
CA ALA A 209 -7.16 -24.11 46.35
C ALA A 209 -7.22 -25.09 47.54
N GLY A 210 -6.10 -25.25 48.24
CA GLY A 210 -6.00 -26.20 49.35
C GLY A 210 -5.90 -27.68 48.95
N VAL A 211 -6.04 -28.01 47.66
CA VAL A 211 -5.92 -29.38 47.14
C VAL A 211 -4.76 -29.48 46.14
N ASP A 212 -4.90 -28.80 45.00
CA ASP A 212 -3.97 -28.94 43.86
C ASP A 212 -3.03 -27.74 43.73
N ILE A 213 -3.51 -26.56 44.12
CA ILE A 213 -2.82 -25.27 43.97
C ILE A 213 -1.74 -25.13 45.05
N LEU A 214 -0.55 -24.80 44.59
CA LEU A 214 0.64 -24.51 45.41
C LEU A 214 0.85 -23.00 45.54
N ARG A 215 0.57 -22.27 44.46
CA ARG A 215 0.64 -20.80 44.40
C ARG A 215 -0.45 -20.30 43.47
N CYS A 216 -1.12 -19.20 43.84
CA CYS A 216 -2.10 -18.54 43.00
C CYS A 216 -1.91 -17.03 43.11
N ARG A 217 -1.86 -16.37 41.96
CA ARG A 217 -2.06 -14.93 41.81
C ARG A 217 -3.11 -14.75 40.73
N ALA A 218 -4.26 -14.22 41.11
CA ALA A 218 -5.32 -13.85 40.19
C ALA A 218 -5.55 -12.35 40.30
N ALA A 219 -5.76 -11.69 39.17
CA ALA A 219 -6.04 -10.26 39.11
C ALA A 219 -7.16 -10.00 38.10
N VAL A 220 -8.01 -9.02 38.41
CA VAL A 220 -9.02 -8.50 37.49
C VAL A 220 -8.84 -6.99 37.43
N THR A 221 -8.82 -6.41 36.24
CA THR A 221 -8.53 -4.98 36.03
C THR A 221 -9.53 -4.33 35.08
N ALA A 222 -9.84 -3.07 35.37
CA ALA A 222 -10.67 -2.22 34.52
C ALA A 222 -9.85 -1.20 33.70
N ALA A 223 -8.52 -1.11 33.91
CA ALA A 223 -7.71 0.01 33.45
C ALA A 223 -7.75 0.26 31.93
N ASP A 224 -7.78 -0.82 31.14
CA ASP A 224 -7.82 -0.75 29.67
C ASP A 224 -9.21 -1.11 29.09
N GLN A 225 -10.22 -1.34 29.94
CA GLN A 225 -11.53 -1.80 29.49
C GLN A 225 -12.37 -0.63 28.95
N VAL A 226 -12.92 -0.81 27.74
CA VAL A 226 -13.77 0.18 27.05
C VAL A 226 -15.13 -0.44 26.70
N ASP A 227 -16.14 0.36 26.36
CA ASP A 227 -17.48 -0.16 26.02
C ASP A 227 -17.52 -0.80 24.64
N LYS A 228 -16.78 -0.20 23.71
CA LYS A 228 -16.78 -0.56 22.29
C LYS A 228 -15.48 -0.17 21.64
N VAL A 229 -15.14 -0.91 20.61
CA VAL A 229 -14.01 -0.63 19.73
C VAL A 229 -14.53 -0.33 18.33
N GLU A 230 -13.75 0.42 17.57
CA GLU A 230 -14.08 0.79 16.21
C GLU A 230 -12.86 0.63 15.31
N ALA A 231 -13.02 -0.08 14.19
CA ALA A 231 -12.05 -0.07 13.11
C ALA A 231 -12.62 0.72 11.93
N ARG A 232 -11.71 1.31 11.13
CA ARG A 232 -12.07 2.17 10.00
C ARG A 232 -11.23 1.86 8.76
N GLY A 233 -11.84 2.04 7.60
CA GLY A 233 -11.20 1.84 6.30
C GLY A 233 -11.79 2.74 5.21
N TRP A 234 -11.25 2.62 4.01
CA TRP A 234 -11.72 3.37 2.85
C TRP A 234 -11.74 2.50 1.60
N ASN A 235 -12.94 2.22 1.09
CA ASN A 235 -13.08 1.46 -0.14
C ASN A 235 -12.95 2.40 -1.35
N VAL A 236 -11.83 2.28 -2.06
CA VAL A 236 -11.50 3.14 -3.21
C VAL A 236 -12.44 2.92 -4.40
N THR A 237 -12.88 1.68 -4.62
CA THR A 237 -13.71 1.30 -5.76
C THR A 237 -15.11 1.88 -5.68
N THR A 238 -15.71 1.85 -4.49
CA THR A 238 -17.07 2.33 -4.23
C THR A 238 -17.11 3.75 -3.66
N LYS A 239 -15.94 4.33 -3.33
CA LYS A 239 -15.79 5.65 -2.71
C LYS A 239 -16.58 5.77 -1.40
N LYS A 240 -16.53 4.73 -0.56
CA LYS A 240 -17.26 4.67 0.71
C LYS A 240 -16.31 4.54 1.91
N LYS A 241 -16.69 5.21 3.00
CA LYS A 241 -16.08 4.96 4.32
C LYS A 241 -16.51 3.57 4.78
N LEU A 242 -15.55 2.82 5.30
CA LEU A 242 -15.79 1.54 5.95
C LEU A 242 -15.66 1.74 7.46
N THR A 243 -16.60 1.20 8.20
CA THR A 243 -16.61 1.29 9.66
C THR A 243 -17.21 0.02 10.23
N ALA A 244 -16.63 -0.51 11.30
CA ALA A 244 -17.26 -1.55 12.12
C ALA A 244 -17.07 -1.19 13.58
N ILE A 245 -18.15 -1.33 14.36
CA ILE A 245 -18.15 -1.09 15.80
C ILE A 245 -18.48 -2.40 16.49
N THR A 246 -17.59 -2.87 17.33
CA THR A 246 -17.77 -4.10 18.11
C THR A 246 -17.86 -3.76 19.59
N PRO A 247 -18.90 -4.22 20.31
CA PRO A 247 -18.98 -4.07 21.76
C PRO A 247 -17.92 -4.93 22.48
N ALA A 248 -17.16 -4.35 23.40
CA ALA A 248 -16.15 -5.05 24.20
C ALA A 248 -16.77 -5.63 25.49
N LYS A 249 -17.70 -6.58 25.32
CA LYS A 249 -18.57 -7.04 26.42
C LYS A 249 -17.97 -8.16 27.27
N ALA A 250 -17.37 -9.14 26.62
CA ALA A 250 -16.88 -10.37 27.22
C ALA A 250 -15.77 -10.99 26.35
N ASN A 251 -14.93 -11.81 26.98
CA ASN A 251 -13.90 -12.58 26.28
C ASN A 251 -14.25 -14.09 26.33
N PRO A 252 -14.23 -14.83 25.21
CA PRO A 252 -14.51 -16.27 25.20
C PRO A 252 -13.57 -17.11 26.08
N GLY A 253 -12.36 -16.61 26.34
CA GLY A 253 -11.34 -17.24 27.17
C GLY A 253 -11.51 -17.02 28.68
N ILE A 254 -12.47 -16.19 29.12
CA ILE A 254 -12.68 -15.84 30.53
C ILE A 254 -14.17 -15.87 30.86
N ALA A 255 -14.58 -16.69 31.83
CA ALA A 255 -15.95 -16.74 32.34
C ALA A 255 -15.95 -16.83 33.86
N ILE A 256 -15.97 -15.66 34.50
CA ILE A 256 -15.91 -15.47 35.96
C ILE A 256 -17.15 -14.68 36.44
N GLY A 257 -17.28 -14.43 37.74
CA GLY A 257 -18.44 -13.74 38.33
C GLY A 257 -18.64 -12.27 37.89
N THR A 258 -17.68 -11.71 37.16
CA THR A 258 -17.70 -10.35 36.61
C THR A 258 -17.30 -10.36 35.13
N SER A 259 -17.45 -9.23 34.43
CA SER A 259 -17.15 -9.12 33.00
C SER A 259 -16.47 -7.80 32.64
N PRO A 260 -15.75 -7.75 31.51
CA PRO A 260 -15.26 -6.51 30.91
C PRO A 260 -16.32 -5.40 30.87
N GLN A 261 -17.54 -5.73 30.44
CA GLN A 261 -18.66 -4.78 30.39
C GLN A 261 -19.00 -4.18 31.76
N LYS A 262 -19.05 -5.00 32.82
CA LYS A 262 -19.37 -4.53 34.17
C LYS A 262 -18.26 -3.62 34.70
N ALA A 263 -17.01 -3.96 34.40
CA ALA A 263 -15.86 -3.15 34.81
C ALA A 263 -15.79 -1.81 34.07
N ALA A 264 -16.01 -1.79 32.75
CA ALA A 264 -16.08 -0.57 31.97
C ALA A 264 -17.24 0.34 32.40
N ALA A 265 -18.40 -0.23 32.74
CA ALA A 265 -19.58 0.51 33.17
C ALA A 265 -19.42 1.29 34.49
N ALA A 266 -18.37 0.99 35.28
CA ALA A 266 -18.03 1.77 36.46
C ALA A 266 -17.40 3.14 36.12
N PHE A 267 -16.98 3.32 34.86
CA PHE A 267 -16.34 4.54 34.36
C PHE A 267 -17.18 5.19 33.26
N LYS A 268 -16.77 6.38 32.81
CA LYS A 268 -17.42 7.06 31.68
C LYS A 268 -17.23 6.25 30.41
N ALA A 269 -18.26 6.22 29.58
CA ALA A 269 -18.23 5.47 28.34
C ALA A 269 -17.04 5.88 27.45
N ALA A 270 -16.24 4.90 27.05
CA ALA A 270 -15.04 5.04 26.27
C ALA A 270 -15.12 4.21 24.98
N LYS A 271 -14.44 4.69 23.93
CA LYS A 271 -14.33 3.99 22.66
C LYS A 271 -12.88 4.01 22.19
N LEU A 272 -12.30 2.84 21.96
CA LEU A 272 -11.00 2.72 21.31
C LEU A 272 -11.19 2.66 19.78
N VAL A 273 -10.32 3.33 19.03
CA VAL A 273 -10.39 3.36 17.57
C VAL A 273 -9.05 2.90 16.99
N GLU A 274 -9.09 1.87 16.14
CA GLU A 274 -7.92 1.41 15.39
C GLU A 274 -7.68 2.34 14.20
N THR A 275 -6.44 2.81 14.05
CA THR A 275 -6.08 3.77 12.98
C THR A 275 -4.84 3.37 12.19
N ASP A 276 -4.22 2.24 12.52
CA ASP A 276 -2.89 1.90 12.01
C ASP A 276 -2.90 1.17 10.67
N THR A 277 -3.87 0.30 10.42
CA THR A 277 -3.91 -0.54 9.21
C THR A 277 -4.88 -0.01 8.15
N PRO A 278 -4.46 0.15 6.88
CA PRO A 278 -5.35 0.45 5.77
C PRO A 278 -6.19 -0.75 5.37
N TYR A 279 -7.46 -0.71 5.78
CA TYR A 279 -8.48 -1.65 5.33
C TYR A 279 -9.25 -1.05 4.13
N ASP A 280 -9.47 -1.87 3.11
CA ASP A 280 -10.20 -1.48 1.89
C ASP A 280 -11.47 -2.33 1.67
N LEU A 281 -11.69 -3.37 2.49
CA LEU A 281 -12.90 -4.19 2.51
C LEU A 281 -13.67 -4.14 3.84
N GLN A 282 -15.00 -4.21 3.76
CA GLN A 282 -15.86 -4.15 4.95
C GLN A 282 -15.66 -5.36 5.88
N THR A 283 -15.34 -6.54 5.32
CA THR A 283 -15.06 -7.75 6.07
C THR A 283 -13.80 -7.59 6.93
N GLU A 284 -12.74 -7.00 6.39
CA GLU A 284 -11.50 -6.75 7.12
C GLU A 284 -11.73 -5.81 8.30
N VAL A 285 -12.42 -4.69 8.08
CA VAL A 285 -12.77 -3.75 9.16
C VAL A 285 -13.60 -4.44 10.26
N THR A 286 -14.48 -5.37 9.88
CA THR A 286 -15.29 -6.14 10.83
C THR A 286 -14.43 -7.09 11.67
N HIS A 287 -13.48 -7.79 11.04
CA HIS A 287 -12.54 -8.67 11.73
C HIS A 287 -11.57 -7.90 12.62
N ALA A 288 -11.04 -6.78 12.15
CA ALA A 288 -10.17 -5.89 12.91
C ALA A 288 -10.87 -5.37 14.19
N ALA A 289 -12.11 -4.88 14.06
CA ALA A 289 -12.90 -4.47 15.22
C ALA A 289 -13.20 -5.65 16.18
N ALA A 290 -13.43 -6.86 15.68
CA ALA A 290 -13.62 -8.03 16.53
C ALA A 290 -12.34 -8.45 17.26
N SER A 291 -11.20 -8.46 16.56
CA SER A 291 -9.88 -8.78 17.15
C SER A 291 -9.49 -7.76 18.20
N LEU A 292 -9.65 -6.46 17.92
CA LEU A 292 -9.36 -5.41 18.89
C LEU A 292 -10.24 -5.52 20.15
N ALA A 293 -11.50 -5.93 20.00
CA ALA A 293 -12.37 -6.20 21.15
C ALA A 293 -11.88 -7.41 21.95
N ASP A 294 -11.47 -8.49 21.28
CA ASP A 294 -10.89 -9.67 21.92
C ASP A 294 -9.61 -9.30 22.68
N ASP A 295 -8.71 -8.53 22.07
CA ASP A 295 -7.44 -8.12 22.68
C ASP A 295 -7.64 -7.30 23.95
N ILE A 296 -8.50 -6.28 23.92
CA ILE A 296 -8.81 -5.47 25.10
C ILE A 296 -9.48 -6.32 26.19
N THR A 297 -10.50 -7.11 25.82
CA THR A 297 -11.25 -7.90 26.80
C THR A 297 -10.42 -9.05 27.37
N SER A 298 -9.39 -9.52 26.65
CA SER A 298 -8.48 -10.57 27.13
C SER A 298 -7.59 -10.08 28.27
N ALA A 299 -7.28 -8.77 28.32
CA ALA A 299 -6.49 -8.16 29.39
C ALA A 299 -7.29 -7.96 30.69
N PHE A 300 -8.58 -8.29 30.70
CA PHE A 300 -9.49 -8.09 31.83
C PHE A 300 -9.11 -8.90 33.06
N ALA A 301 -8.72 -10.16 32.87
CA ALA A 301 -8.37 -11.06 33.96
C ALA A 301 -7.02 -11.73 33.67
N GLU A 302 -6.18 -11.77 34.69
CA GLU A 302 -4.89 -12.44 34.67
C GLU A 302 -4.85 -13.52 35.74
N LEU A 303 -4.21 -14.63 35.41
CA LEU A 303 -4.04 -15.77 36.30
C LEU A 303 -2.61 -16.30 36.20
N GLU A 304 -1.95 -16.48 37.34
CA GLU A 304 -0.70 -17.22 37.49
C GLU A 304 -0.92 -18.26 38.60
N VAL A 305 -1.05 -19.53 38.22
CA VAL A 305 -1.34 -20.63 39.14
C VAL A 305 -0.31 -21.73 38.98
N THR A 306 0.35 -22.10 40.07
CA THR A 306 1.20 -23.27 40.14
C THR A 306 0.42 -24.40 40.78
N VAL A 307 0.30 -25.53 40.10
CA VAL A 307 -0.33 -26.75 40.61
C VAL A 307 0.64 -27.92 40.67
N ARG A 308 0.29 -28.93 41.48
CA ARG A 308 0.95 -30.24 41.43
C ARG A 308 0.83 -30.83 40.02
N GLY A 309 1.94 -31.34 39.53
CA GLY A 309 2.21 -31.54 38.11
C GLY A 309 1.13 -32.30 37.34
N ASN A 310 0.72 -31.70 36.22
CA ASN A 310 -0.38 -32.20 35.39
C ASN A 310 -0.06 -32.02 33.90
N PRO A 311 0.32 -33.10 33.19
CA PRO A 311 0.77 -33.01 31.81
C PRO A 311 -0.38 -32.82 30.80
N LYS A 312 -1.63 -32.82 31.26
CA LYS A 312 -2.80 -32.53 30.40
C LYS A 312 -3.06 -31.03 30.27
N LEU A 313 -2.47 -30.20 31.14
CA LEU A 313 -2.57 -28.75 31.05
C LEU A 313 -1.64 -28.25 29.96
N ARG A 314 -2.17 -27.48 29.00
CA ARG A 314 -1.45 -26.95 27.85
C ARG A 314 -2.12 -25.64 27.39
N PRO A 315 -1.43 -24.79 26.63
CA PRO A 315 -2.07 -23.64 26.00
C PRO A 315 -3.32 -24.03 25.20
N GLY A 316 -4.37 -23.23 25.30
CA GLY A 316 -5.67 -23.47 24.66
C GLY A 316 -6.56 -24.49 25.37
N VAL A 317 -6.14 -25.05 26.51
CA VAL A 317 -6.99 -25.93 27.34
C VAL A 317 -7.82 -25.06 28.30
N PRO A 318 -9.16 -25.23 28.34
CA PRO A 318 -9.99 -24.55 29.32
C PRO A 318 -9.92 -25.24 30.69
N VAL A 319 -9.69 -24.45 31.73
CA VAL A 319 -9.54 -24.86 33.13
C VAL A 319 -10.49 -24.10 34.04
N THR A 320 -10.78 -24.66 35.21
CA THR A 320 -11.66 -24.07 36.21
C THR A 320 -10.87 -23.77 37.47
N LEU A 321 -10.99 -22.56 38.00
CA LEU A 321 -10.36 -22.11 39.23
C LEU A 321 -11.42 -22.00 40.33
N THR A 322 -11.23 -22.69 41.44
CA THR A 322 -12.19 -22.76 42.56
C THR A 322 -11.50 -22.55 43.92
N GLU A 323 -12.27 -22.10 44.91
CA GLU A 323 -11.82 -21.87 46.30
C GLU A 323 -10.73 -20.78 46.44
N VAL A 324 -10.66 -19.84 45.49
CA VAL A 324 -9.70 -18.70 45.51
C VAL A 324 -10.36 -17.37 45.88
N GLY A 325 -11.68 -17.36 46.07
CA GLY A 325 -12.47 -16.18 46.39
C GLY A 325 -13.04 -15.45 45.16
N ALA A 326 -14.21 -14.84 45.34
CA ALA A 326 -14.81 -13.95 44.35
C ALA A 326 -14.01 -12.64 44.22
N PRO A 327 -13.88 -12.05 43.01
CA PRO A 327 -14.50 -12.46 41.75
C PRO A 327 -13.63 -13.39 40.88
N PHE A 328 -12.55 -13.95 41.43
CA PHE A 328 -11.52 -14.68 40.68
C PHE A 328 -11.92 -16.11 40.32
N GLU A 329 -12.89 -16.68 41.02
CA GLU A 329 -13.40 -18.02 40.71
C GLU A 329 -14.18 -18.06 39.39
N GLY A 330 -13.95 -19.12 38.62
CA GLY A 330 -14.61 -19.34 37.35
C GLY A 330 -13.76 -20.13 36.36
N LYS A 331 -14.05 -19.93 35.07
CA LYS A 331 -13.42 -20.68 33.98
C LYS A 331 -12.47 -19.78 33.21
N TYR A 332 -11.32 -20.33 32.85
CA TYR A 332 -10.26 -19.64 32.11
C TYR A 332 -9.74 -20.55 30.99
N THR A 333 -9.19 -19.95 29.94
CA THR A 333 -8.45 -20.69 28.91
C THR A 333 -6.97 -20.41 29.07
N CYS A 334 -6.15 -21.44 29.29
CA CYS A 334 -4.72 -21.28 29.50
C CYS A 334 -4.05 -20.66 28.28
N THR A 335 -3.23 -19.61 28.47
CA THR A 335 -2.44 -19.00 27.39
C THR A 335 -1.00 -19.48 27.40
N SER A 336 -0.42 -19.74 28.57
CA SER A 336 0.88 -20.37 28.71
C SER A 336 0.86 -21.45 29.79
N VAL A 337 1.64 -22.50 29.60
CA VAL A 337 1.87 -23.56 30.58
C VAL A 337 3.34 -23.93 30.60
N ARG A 338 3.96 -23.84 31.79
CA ARG A 338 5.30 -24.34 32.04
C ARG A 338 5.26 -25.57 32.94
N HIS A 339 5.87 -26.65 32.50
CA HIS A 339 6.12 -27.85 33.28
C HIS A 339 7.55 -27.78 33.81
N SER A 340 7.74 -27.94 35.13
CA SER A 340 9.06 -27.89 35.77
C SER A 340 9.33 -29.18 36.53
N PHE A 341 10.54 -29.69 36.37
CA PHE A 341 11.06 -30.92 36.96
C PHE A 341 12.43 -30.61 37.58
N GLY A 342 12.77 -31.19 38.73
CA GLY A 342 14.08 -30.97 39.33
C GLY A 342 14.30 -31.62 40.68
N ASP A 343 15.57 -31.78 41.03
CA ASP A 343 16.00 -32.31 42.32
C ASP A 343 15.56 -31.37 43.46
N GLY A 344 14.95 -31.93 44.50
CA GLY A 344 14.38 -31.17 45.62
C GLY A 344 13.01 -30.50 45.38
N SER A 345 12.45 -30.57 44.18
CA SER A 345 11.08 -30.10 43.87
C SER A 345 10.22 -31.22 43.30
N HIS A 346 8.91 -31.20 43.58
CA HIS A 346 7.97 -32.10 42.90
C HIS A 346 7.75 -31.59 41.47
N TYR A 347 7.20 -32.44 40.60
CA TYR A 347 6.76 -31.98 39.29
C TYR A 347 5.66 -30.91 39.49
N GLU A 348 5.91 -29.72 38.96
CA GLU A 348 5.01 -28.58 39.02
C GLU A 348 4.52 -28.19 37.63
N THR A 349 3.29 -27.71 37.56
CA THR A 349 2.73 -27.12 36.33
C THR A 349 2.25 -25.71 36.61
N TRP A 350 2.88 -24.76 35.95
CA TRP A 350 2.63 -23.33 36.07
C TRP A 350 1.71 -22.95 34.92
N VAL A 351 0.49 -22.54 35.25
CA VAL A 351 -0.53 -22.12 34.30
C VAL A 351 -0.62 -20.61 34.35
N THR A 352 -0.49 -19.98 33.19
CA THR A 352 -0.73 -18.56 33.01
C THR A 352 -1.92 -18.34 32.10
N VAL A 353 -2.78 -17.40 32.48
CA VAL A 353 -3.81 -16.80 31.64
C VAL A 353 -3.51 -15.32 31.61
N SER A 354 -3.27 -14.80 30.43
CA SER A 354 -2.98 -13.39 30.19
C SER A 354 -3.64 -13.00 28.88
N GLY A 355 -3.87 -11.71 28.66
CA GLY A 355 -4.25 -11.22 27.34
C GLY A 355 -3.14 -11.44 26.30
N ARG A 356 -3.43 -11.16 25.03
CA ARG A 356 -2.43 -11.17 23.94
C ARG A 356 -1.35 -10.08 24.09
N GLN A 357 -1.62 -9.08 24.94
CA GLN A 357 -0.71 -8.00 25.27
C GLN A 357 0.45 -8.54 26.12
N TRP A 358 1.65 -8.64 25.54
CA TRP A 358 2.84 -9.03 26.28
C TRP A 358 3.23 -7.91 27.26
N ARG A 359 3.14 -8.15 28.57
CA ARG A 359 3.53 -7.16 29.61
C ARG A 359 4.99 -7.30 30.07
N SER A 360 5.88 -7.75 29.18
CA SER A 360 7.33 -7.60 29.42
C SER A 360 7.71 -6.12 29.30
N LEU A 361 8.84 -5.69 29.87
CA LEU A 361 9.33 -4.31 29.67
C LEU A 361 9.43 -3.99 28.17
N PHE A 362 9.81 -4.98 27.35
CA PHE A 362 9.82 -4.92 25.90
C PHE A 362 8.43 -4.77 25.29
N GLY A 363 7.43 -5.52 25.76
CA GLY A 363 6.05 -5.38 25.31
C GLY A 363 5.40 -4.06 25.72
N LEU A 364 5.73 -3.53 26.90
CA LEU A 364 5.27 -2.22 27.36
C LEU A 364 5.95 -1.06 26.62
N THR A 365 7.23 -1.18 26.26
CA THR A 365 7.93 -0.16 25.46
C THR A 365 7.64 -0.27 23.95
N SER A 366 7.18 -1.42 23.47
CA SER A 366 6.72 -1.62 22.08
C SER A 366 5.21 -1.42 21.89
N GLY A 367 4.46 -1.07 22.95
CA GLY A 367 3.02 -0.80 22.87
C GLY A 367 2.15 -2.04 22.69
N GLY A 368 2.63 -3.21 23.14
CA GLY A 368 1.87 -4.46 23.17
C GLY A 368 1.75 -5.19 21.83
N GLY A 369 2.35 -4.65 20.76
CA GLY A 369 2.35 -5.26 19.43
C GLY A 369 3.75 -5.72 19.01
N THR A 370 3.82 -6.88 18.36
CA THR A 370 4.89 -7.20 17.40
C THR A 370 4.75 -6.28 16.17
N ALA A 371 4.89 -4.97 16.37
CA ALA A 371 4.88 -4.02 15.28
C ALA A 371 6.14 -4.30 14.45
N ALA A 372 5.97 -5.04 13.36
CA ALA A 372 6.92 -5.06 12.27
C ALA A 372 7.35 -3.61 11.99
N PRO A 373 8.66 -3.34 11.81
CA PRO A 373 9.11 -1.99 11.51
C PRO A 373 8.30 -1.48 10.31
N ARG A 374 7.53 -0.40 10.51
CA ARG A 374 6.77 0.23 9.43
C ARG A 374 7.78 0.62 8.35
N LEU A 375 7.45 0.32 7.10
CA LEU A 375 8.33 0.58 5.97
C LEU A 375 8.71 2.07 5.90
N PRO A 376 9.86 2.40 5.29
CA PRO A 376 10.22 3.80 5.05
C PRO A 376 9.06 4.55 4.38
N SER A 377 8.86 5.81 4.79
CA SER A 377 7.73 6.65 4.36
C SER A 377 7.59 6.71 2.83
N VAL A 378 8.72 6.68 2.11
CA VAL A 378 8.77 6.66 0.65
C VAL A 378 9.89 5.74 0.13
N ALA A 379 9.71 5.22 -1.09
CA ALA A 379 10.70 4.40 -1.80
C ALA A 379 10.64 4.63 -3.31
N ASN A 380 11.75 4.35 -4.01
CA ASN A 380 11.80 4.32 -5.47
C ASN A 380 11.28 2.97 -5.97
N ALA A 381 10.56 2.98 -7.09
CA ALA A 381 10.09 1.79 -7.78
C ALA A 381 10.13 1.98 -9.30
N LEU A 382 10.05 0.87 -10.02
CA LEU A 382 9.93 0.83 -11.47
C LEU A 382 8.53 0.37 -11.86
N VAL A 383 7.95 1.03 -12.86
CA VAL A 383 6.67 0.62 -13.44
C VAL A 383 6.85 -0.65 -14.27
N THR A 384 6.08 -1.69 -13.97
CA THR A 384 6.15 -3.00 -14.64
C THR A 384 4.95 -3.27 -15.55
N ASP A 385 3.80 -2.67 -15.25
CA ASP A 385 2.56 -2.86 -16.02
C ASP A 385 1.69 -1.60 -15.93
N VAL A 386 1.05 -1.27 -17.06
CA VAL A 386 0.19 -0.09 -17.25
C VAL A 386 -1.19 -0.46 -17.79
N GLN A 387 -1.45 -1.74 -18.07
CA GLN A 387 -2.72 -2.25 -18.61
C GLN A 387 -3.80 -2.37 -17.53
N ASP A 388 -4.12 -1.25 -16.88
CA ASP A 388 -5.07 -1.17 -15.77
C ASP A 388 -6.48 -1.63 -16.21
N PRO A 389 -7.03 -2.72 -15.64
CA PRO A 389 -8.37 -3.21 -15.96
C PRO A 389 -9.48 -2.19 -15.69
N LEU A 390 -9.26 -1.27 -14.74
CA LEU A 390 -10.23 -0.23 -14.40
C LEU A 390 -10.04 1.07 -15.21
N LYS A 391 -9.00 1.16 -16.05
CA LYS A 391 -8.69 2.32 -16.90
C LYS A 391 -8.57 3.64 -16.12
N GLN A 392 -8.01 3.59 -14.91
CA GLN A 392 -7.85 4.74 -14.01
C GLN A 392 -6.42 5.33 -14.05
N GLY A 393 -5.53 4.77 -14.87
CA GLY A 393 -4.12 5.17 -14.91
C GLY A 393 -3.30 4.63 -13.73
N ARG A 394 -3.74 3.50 -13.15
CA ARG A 394 -2.97 2.76 -12.13
C ARG A 394 -1.84 1.98 -12.79
N VAL A 395 -0.81 1.68 -12.00
CA VAL A 395 0.36 0.93 -12.46
C VAL A 395 0.73 -0.19 -11.51
N LYS A 396 1.39 -1.23 -11.99
CA LYS A 396 2.11 -2.18 -11.12
C LYS A 396 3.56 -1.78 -10.98
N LEU A 397 4.12 -2.10 -9.82
CA LEU A 397 5.43 -1.65 -9.41
C LEU A 397 6.32 -2.83 -9.02
N GLN A 398 7.59 -2.72 -9.37
CA GLN A 398 8.67 -3.52 -8.82
C GLN A 398 9.59 -2.61 -8.01
N PHE A 399 9.97 -3.06 -6.83
CA PHE A 399 10.86 -2.31 -5.94
C PHE A 399 12.26 -2.92 -6.03
N PRO A 400 13.29 -2.19 -6.51
CA PRO A 400 14.63 -2.75 -6.72
C PRO A 400 15.34 -3.29 -5.47
N TRP A 401 14.86 -2.91 -4.28
CA TRP A 401 15.39 -3.34 -2.98
C TRP A 401 14.59 -4.50 -2.36
N LEU A 402 13.51 -4.93 -3.03
CA LEU A 402 12.75 -6.13 -2.69
C LEU A 402 13.14 -7.29 -3.61
N ASP A 403 12.70 -8.49 -3.24
CA ASP A 403 12.89 -9.69 -4.07
C ASP A 403 12.17 -9.54 -5.42
N ASP A 404 12.80 -9.99 -6.51
CA ASP A 404 12.29 -9.87 -7.89
C ASP A 404 10.95 -10.57 -8.10
N THR A 405 10.59 -11.53 -7.24
CA THR A 405 9.28 -12.20 -7.29
C THR A 405 8.13 -11.33 -6.77
N TYR A 406 8.45 -10.24 -6.07
CA TYR A 406 7.48 -9.28 -5.56
C TYR A 406 7.12 -8.24 -6.63
N VAL A 407 5.88 -8.29 -7.08
CA VAL A 407 5.23 -7.24 -7.87
C VAL A 407 4.02 -6.75 -7.09
N SER A 408 3.87 -5.43 -6.97
CA SER A 408 2.73 -4.83 -6.28
C SER A 408 1.40 -5.20 -6.94
N ASP A 409 0.29 -4.94 -6.25
CA ASP A 409 -1.00 -4.82 -6.93
C ASP A 409 -1.14 -3.45 -7.65
N TRP A 410 -2.24 -3.25 -8.37
CA TRP A 410 -2.56 -2.02 -9.08
C TRP A 410 -2.55 -0.80 -8.16
N THR A 411 -1.53 0.03 -8.35
CA THR A 411 -1.21 1.17 -7.51
C THR A 411 -1.79 2.46 -8.09
N ARG A 412 -2.43 3.28 -7.24
CA ARG A 412 -2.95 4.59 -7.66
C ARG A 412 -1.82 5.58 -7.83
N THR A 413 -1.88 6.36 -8.91
CA THR A 413 -0.97 7.47 -9.19
C THR A 413 -1.63 8.79 -8.82
N VAL A 414 -0.89 9.71 -8.21
CA VAL A 414 -1.33 11.08 -7.98
C VAL A 414 -1.58 11.75 -9.33
N GLN A 415 -2.79 12.25 -9.52
CA GLN A 415 -3.21 12.93 -10.75
C GLN A 415 -3.82 14.29 -10.42
N MET A 416 -3.73 15.23 -11.36
CA MET A 416 -4.30 16.57 -11.21
C MET A 416 -5.81 16.55 -11.53
N GLY A 417 -6.66 16.12 -10.61
CA GLY A 417 -8.09 15.98 -10.92
C GLY A 417 -8.99 15.47 -9.81
N GLY A 418 -10.29 15.37 -10.11
CA GLY A 418 -11.33 14.93 -9.17
C GLY A 418 -12.68 14.62 -9.83
N LYS A 419 -13.78 14.81 -9.09
CA LYS A 419 -15.12 14.47 -9.57
C LYS A 419 -15.45 15.28 -10.84
N GLY A 420 -15.60 14.59 -11.97
CA GLY A 420 -16.01 15.19 -13.25
C GLY A 420 -14.86 15.59 -14.18
N GLY A 421 -13.60 15.33 -13.83
CA GLY A 421 -12.46 15.52 -14.74
C GLY A 421 -11.15 15.91 -14.08
N GLY A 422 -10.13 16.15 -14.90
CA GLY A 422 -8.79 16.51 -14.49
C GLY A 422 -7.75 16.22 -15.58
N GLY A 423 -6.52 16.68 -15.36
CA GLY A 423 -5.37 16.27 -16.15
C GLY A 423 -4.90 14.87 -15.75
N ILE A 424 -4.58 14.05 -16.75
CA ILE A 424 -3.93 12.75 -16.57
C ILE A 424 -2.61 12.74 -17.31
N PHE A 425 -1.55 12.37 -16.60
CA PHE A 425 -0.25 12.06 -17.20
C PHE A 425 0.08 10.61 -16.85
N PRO A 426 -0.17 9.67 -17.78
CA PRO A 426 0.08 8.25 -17.53
C PRO A 426 1.58 7.98 -17.47
N LEU A 427 1.94 6.96 -16.70
CA LEU A 427 3.30 6.41 -16.64
C LEU A 427 3.44 5.30 -17.66
N ASP A 428 4.67 5.06 -18.13
CA ASP A 428 5.01 3.98 -19.04
C ASP A 428 5.79 2.88 -18.31
N VAL A 429 5.81 1.68 -18.89
CA VAL A 429 6.65 0.58 -18.37
C VAL A 429 8.12 0.98 -18.43
N GLY A 430 8.83 0.81 -17.32
CA GLY A 430 10.22 1.20 -17.14
C GLY A 430 10.41 2.56 -16.46
N ASP A 431 9.37 3.38 -16.29
CA ASP A 431 9.49 4.66 -15.60
C ASP A 431 9.90 4.46 -14.14
N GLU A 432 10.87 5.27 -13.69
CA GLU A 432 11.22 5.39 -12.27
C GLU A 432 10.25 6.32 -11.56
N VAL A 433 9.70 5.85 -10.44
CA VAL A 433 8.68 6.57 -9.69
C VAL A 433 8.96 6.63 -8.20
N LEU A 434 8.53 7.73 -7.57
CA LEU A 434 8.51 7.86 -6.12
C LEU A 434 7.19 7.32 -5.58
N VAL A 435 7.27 6.40 -4.62
CA VAL A 435 6.13 5.71 -4.03
C VAL A 435 6.06 6.02 -2.54
N ALA A 436 4.88 6.33 -2.04
CA ALA A 436 4.57 6.39 -0.60
C ALA A 436 3.68 5.21 -0.20
N PHE A 437 3.67 4.86 1.08
CA PHE A 437 2.87 3.74 1.61
C PHE A 437 1.85 4.25 2.62
N ASP A 438 0.56 3.89 2.47
CA ASP A 438 -0.49 4.25 3.42
C ASP A 438 -0.14 3.69 4.81
N ARG A 439 0.19 4.59 5.76
CA ARG A 439 0.63 4.25 7.12
C ARG A 439 1.77 3.21 7.18
N GLY A 440 2.59 3.14 6.14
CA GLY A 440 3.73 2.21 6.06
C GLY A 440 3.39 0.79 5.61
N ALA A 441 2.21 0.57 5.03
CA ALA A 441 1.79 -0.74 4.52
C ALA A 441 2.24 -0.99 3.07
N LEU A 442 3.04 -2.04 2.83
CA LEU A 442 3.64 -2.37 1.53
C LEU A 442 2.61 -2.68 0.43
N ASP A 443 1.47 -3.24 0.85
CA ASP A 443 0.34 -3.60 0.01
C ASP A 443 -0.56 -2.40 -0.34
N HIS A 444 -0.34 -1.23 0.28
CA HIS A 444 -1.06 0.01 0.00
C HIS A 444 -0.14 1.14 -0.48
N PRO A 445 0.57 0.97 -1.61
CA PRO A 445 1.38 2.03 -2.20
C PRO A 445 0.53 3.12 -2.89
N PHE A 446 1.12 4.30 -3.04
CA PHE A 446 0.68 5.40 -3.89
C PHE A 446 1.87 5.94 -4.68
N VAL A 447 1.74 6.06 -5.99
CA VAL A 447 2.75 6.74 -6.80
C VAL A 447 2.54 8.25 -6.66
N ILE A 448 3.54 8.96 -6.13
CA ILE A 448 3.53 10.42 -6.00
C ILE A 448 3.83 11.08 -7.35
N GLY A 449 4.79 10.53 -8.10
CA GLY A 449 5.19 11.04 -9.40
C GLY A 449 6.43 10.36 -9.95
N GLY A 450 6.77 10.67 -11.21
CA GLY A 450 8.00 10.19 -11.86
C GLY A 450 9.25 10.91 -11.36
N LEU A 451 10.36 10.18 -11.36
CA LEU A 451 11.69 10.69 -11.03
C LEU A 451 12.58 10.62 -12.28
N TYR A 452 13.24 11.72 -12.59
CA TYR A 452 14.31 11.72 -13.60
C TYR A 452 15.60 11.17 -12.99
N ASN A 453 16.40 10.49 -13.81
CA ASN A 453 17.64 9.84 -13.38
C ASN A 453 18.78 10.09 -14.39
N GLY A 454 19.85 9.29 -14.36
CA GLY A 454 20.98 9.44 -15.28
C GLY A 454 20.63 9.20 -16.76
N ILE A 455 19.56 8.44 -17.01
CA ILE A 455 19.06 8.03 -18.34
C ILE A 455 17.85 8.88 -18.71
N ASP A 456 16.81 8.86 -17.87
CA ASP A 456 15.55 9.57 -18.09
C ASP A 456 15.71 11.04 -17.75
N LYS A 457 15.49 11.92 -18.73
CA LYS A 457 15.76 13.36 -18.62
C LYS A 457 14.50 14.18 -18.93
N PRO A 458 14.36 15.38 -18.32
CA PRO A 458 13.30 16.31 -18.69
C PRO A 458 13.33 16.63 -20.18
N THR A 459 12.16 16.87 -20.75
CA THR A 459 12.00 17.25 -22.16
C THR A 459 13.01 18.33 -22.57
N PRO A 460 13.80 18.09 -23.63
CA PRO A 460 14.83 19.01 -24.05
C PRO A 460 14.20 20.23 -24.74
N VAL A 461 14.41 21.42 -24.18
CA VAL A 461 14.15 22.69 -24.85
C VAL A 461 15.50 23.33 -25.17
N LYS A 462 15.83 23.40 -26.47
CA LYS A 462 17.19 23.69 -26.97
C LYS A 462 17.68 25.09 -26.61
N ASP A 463 16.76 26.05 -26.48
CA ASP A 463 17.08 27.47 -26.46
C ASP A 463 16.88 28.15 -25.11
N VAL A 464 16.30 27.45 -24.12
CA VAL A 464 16.12 27.95 -22.75
C VAL A 464 16.42 26.83 -21.76
N TRP A 465 17.34 27.09 -20.82
CA TRP A 465 17.72 26.16 -19.77
C TRP A 465 16.67 26.11 -18.66
N LEU A 466 16.70 25.07 -17.81
CA LEU A 466 15.80 24.97 -16.66
C LEU A 466 16.04 26.10 -15.64
N HIS A 467 17.30 26.45 -15.40
CA HIS A 467 17.71 27.44 -14.43
C HIS A 467 18.58 28.53 -15.06
N ASP A 468 18.44 29.76 -14.55
CA ASP A 468 19.37 30.85 -14.86
C ASP A 468 20.73 30.58 -14.20
N PRO A 469 21.83 30.52 -14.97
CA PRO A 469 23.14 30.16 -14.44
C PRO A 469 23.70 31.22 -13.47
N VAL A 470 23.28 32.47 -13.60
CA VAL A 470 23.71 33.60 -12.77
C VAL A 470 22.79 33.74 -11.56
N LYS A 471 21.47 33.82 -11.79
CA LYS A 471 20.48 34.09 -10.73
C LYS A 471 20.09 32.87 -9.91
N LYS A 472 20.45 31.64 -10.35
CA LYS A 472 20.12 30.37 -9.71
C LYS A 472 18.61 30.18 -9.45
N LYS A 473 17.77 30.71 -10.35
CA LYS A 473 16.30 30.59 -10.30
C LYS A 473 15.81 29.76 -11.47
N ALA A 474 14.70 29.04 -11.28
CA ALA A 474 14.00 28.39 -12.37
C ALA A 474 13.50 29.46 -13.37
N ILE A 475 13.76 29.24 -14.66
CA ILE A 475 13.38 30.15 -15.75
C ILE A 475 12.55 29.47 -16.84
N ARG A 476 12.39 28.15 -16.75
CA ARG A 476 11.61 27.34 -17.68
C ARG A 476 10.72 26.40 -16.87
N HIS A 477 9.43 26.47 -17.13
CA HIS A 477 8.45 25.52 -16.63
C HIS A 477 7.76 24.91 -17.84
N THR A 478 7.97 23.61 -18.05
CA THR A 478 7.49 22.90 -19.23
C THR A 478 6.46 21.87 -18.80
N LEU A 479 5.28 21.94 -19.41
CA LEU A 479 4.33 20.84 -19.45
C LEU A 479 4.51 20.13 -20.78
N SER A 480 4.84 18.84 -20.79
CA SER A 480 5.08 18.09 -22.02
C SER A 480 4.64 16.65 -21.91
N ASP A 481 4.24 16.06 -23.03
CA ASP A 481 4.15 14.61 -23.18
C ASP A 481 5.52 13.98 -23.51
N ARG A 482 5.55 12.65 -23.69
CA ARG A 482 6.76 11.89 -24.03
C ARG A 482 7.26 12.12 -25.46
N GLU A 483 6.42 12.63 -26.35
CA GLU A 483 6.80 12.98 -27.72
C GLU A 483 7.35 14.41 -27.82
N GLY A 484 7.26 15.19 -26.74
CA GLY A 484 7.75 16.57 -26.65
C GLY A 484 6.73 17.62 -27.10
N ASN A 485 5.46 17.26 -27.31
CA ASN A 485 4.38 18.23 -27.45
C ASN A 485 4.24 18.97 -26.13
N ARG A 486 4.40 20.29 -26.16
CA ARG A 486 4.69 21.05 -24.94
C ARG A 486 4.09 22.44 -24.88
N VAL A 487 3.91 22.88 -23.65
CA VAL A 487 3.65 24.25 -23.26
C VAL A 487 4.77 24.70 -22.34
N ASP A 488 5.56 25.67 -22.79
CA ASP A 488 6.68 26.25 -22.06
C ASP A 488 6.28 27.63 -21.50
N LEU A 489 6.44 27.81 -20.19
CA LEU A 489 6.39 29.12 -19.52
C LEU A 489 7.83 29.60 -19.30
N LEU A 490 8.20 30.68 -19.98
CA LEU A 490 9.57 31.18 -20.05
C LEU A 490 9.71 32.50 -19.30
N SER A 491 10.71 32.60 -18.43
CA SER A 491 10.98 33.79 -17.62
C SER A 491 12.46 34.22 -17.64
N GLN A 492 13.18 33.87 -18.71
CA GLN A 492 14.60 34.18 -18.86
C GLN A 492 14.81 35.71 -18.97
N GLN A 493 15.52 36.29 -17.99
CA GLN A 493 15.81 37.73 -17.94
C GLN A 493 17.24 38.08 -18.37
N THR A 494 18.13 37.09 -18.40
CA THR A 494 19.54 37.24 -18.78
C THR A 494 19.78 36.65 -20.18
N GLY A 495 20.78 37.12 -20.91
CA GLY A 495 21.06 36.66 -22.27
C GLY A 495 19.99 37.06 -23.28
N LEU A 496 19.43 36.08 -24.01
CA LEU A 496 18.45 36.30 -25.10
C LEU A 496 17.07 36.81 -24.64
N ARG A 497 16.84 36.97 -23.33
CA ARG A 497 15.61 37.53 -22.73
C ARG A 497 14.30 36.88 -23.22
N LYS A 498 14.27 35.55 -23.31
CA LYS A 498 13.07 34.81 -23.74
C LYS A 498 12.05 34.75 -22.60
N GLN A 499 11.01 35.58 -22.72
CA GLN A 499 9.94 35.69 -21.73
C GLN A 499 8.58 35.55 -22.39
N GLY A 500 7.71 34.74 -21.80
CA GLY A 500 6.34 34.55 -22.28
C GLY A 500 5.92 33.08 -22.33
N VAL A 501 5.05 32.75 -23.27
CA VAL A 501 4.45 31.41 -23.39
C VAL A 501 4.71 30.86 -24.78
N ARG A 502 5.18 29.61 -24.86
CA ARG A 502 5.37 28.90 -26.12
C ARG A 502 4.59 27.59 -26.11
N ILE A 503 3.80 27.37 -27.15
CA ILE A 503 3.17 26.07 -27.44
C ILE A 503 3.88 25.51 -28.66
N ALA A 504 4.37 24.28 -28.57
CA ALA A 504 5.15 23.68 -29.64
C ALA A 504 4.90 22.17 -29.77
N SER A 505 4.89 21.68 -31.01
CA SER A 505 4.93 20.24 -31.28
C SER A 505 6.32 19.67 -30.97
N GLY A 506 6.41 18.36 -30.69
CA GLY A 506 7.67 17.70 -30.35
C GLY A 506 8.78 17.82 -31.40
N ASN A 507 8.39 17.95 -32.68
CA ASN A 507 9.32 18.17 -33.79
C ASN A 507 9.54 19.64 -34.15
N ASP A 508 9.03 20.59 -33.36
CA ASP A 508 9.16 22.05 -33.57
C ASP A 508 8.62 22.56 -34.93
N ARG A 509 7.73 21.81 -35.59
CA ARG A 509 7.13 22.21 -36.88
C ARG A 509 5.91 23.11 -36.75
N LEU A 510 5.28 23.12 -35.57
CA LEU A 510 4.13 23.95 -35.23
C LEU A 510 4.47 24.68 -33.94
N ILE A 511 4.54 26.02 -34.00
CA ILE A 511 4.91 26.84 -32.85
C ILE A 511 3.98 28.05 -32.76
N ILE A 512 3.41 28.27 -31.58
CA ILE A 512 2.76 29.52 -31.20
C ILE A 512 3.59 30.14 -30.08
N ASN A 513 4.07 31.36 -30.29
CA ASN A 513 4.94 32.06 -29.35
C ASN A 513 4.34 33.42 -28.97
N LEU A 514 4.09 33.61 -27.67
CA LEU A 514 3.70 34.89 -27.08
C LEU A 514 4.96 35.48 -26.44
N ASP A 515 5.62 36.42 -27.11
CA ASP A 515 6.83 37.10 -26.64
C ASP A 515 6.46 38.32 -25.80
N ARG A 516 6.71 38.25 -24.49
CA ARG A 516 6.46 39.35 -23.56
C ARG A 516 7.47 40.48 -23.70
N THR A 517 8.68 40.20 -24.19
CA THR A 517 9.73 41.21 -24.35
C THR A 517 9.48 42.10 -25.56
N LYS A 518 9.01 41.51 -26.66
CA LYS A 518 8.62 42.24 -27.87
C LYS A 518 7.16 42.67 -27.90
N THR A 519 6.32 42.09 -27.04
CA THR A 519 4.86 42.26 -27.08
C THR A 519 4.27 41.72 -28.40
N GLU A 520 4.77 40.57 -28.84
CA GLU A 520 4.50 39.98 -30.15
C GLU A 520 3.88 38.58 -30.01
N ILE A 521 2.92 38.25 -30.87
CA ILE A 521 2.41 36.88 -31.03
C ILE A 521 2.82 36.37 -32.41
N THR A 522 3.52 35.25 -32.46
CA THR A 522 3.93 34.59 -33.71
C THR A 522 3.29 33.22 -33.82
N VAL A 523 2.71 32.91 -34.98
CA VAL A 523 2.21 31.58 -35.36
C VAL A 523 3.07 31.08 -36.52
N ASP A 524 3.99 30.14 -36.25
CA ASP A 524 4.85 29.51 -37.24
C ASP A 524 4.36 28.07 -37.51
N SER A 525 3.95 27.80 -38.74
CA SER A 525 3.56 26.47 -39.22
C SER A 525 4.37 26.12 -40.46
N LYS A 526 5.04 24.97 -40.44
CA LYS A 526 5.66 24.38 -41.64
C LYS A 526 4.65 23.67 -42.55
N GLY A 527 3.36 23.74 -42.23
CA GLY A 527 2.25 23.20 -43.00
C GLY A 527 1.24 24.29 -43.36
N ALA A 528 -0.04 23.98 -43.22
CA ALA A 528 -1.12 24.96 -43.41
C ALA A 528 -1.50 25.66 -42.10
N VAL A 529 -2.10 26.85 -42.23
CA VAL A 529 -2.82 27.55 -41.17
C VAL A 529 -4.22 27.84 -41.69
N SER A 530 -5.25 27.41 -40.96
CA SER A 530 -6.66 27.64 -41.30
C SER A 530 -7.34 28.40 -40.17
N ILE A 531 -8.07 29.46 -40.49
CA ILE A 531 -8.83 30.29 -39.54
C ILE A 531 -10.28 30.32 -40.02
N THR A 532 -11.19 29.73 -39.24
CA THR A 532 -12.62 29.61 -39.57
C THR A 532 -13.47 30.08 -38.40
N GLY A 533 -14.51 30.89 -38.66
CA GLY A 533 -15.49 31.33 -37.65
C GLY A 533 -16.91 30.97 -38.08
N GLY A 534 -17.72 30.46 -37.15
CA GLY A 534 -19.12 30.09 -37.43
C GLY A 534 -20.07 31.28 -37.54
N THR A 535 -19.70 32.44 -36.97
CA THR A 535 -20.48 33.67 -36.98
C THR A 535 -19.71 34.81 -37.63
N SER A 536 -18.53 35.17 -37.11
CA SER A 536 -17.69 36.23 -37.67
C SER A 536 -16.21 36.03 -37.37
N VAL A 537 -15.35 36.64 -38.20
CA VAL A 537 -13.91 36.80 -37.97
C VAL A 537 -13.59 38.27 -38.25
N SER A 538 -12.94 38.96 -37.31
CA SER A 538 -12.58 40.38 -37.44
C SER A 538 -11.09 40.56 -37.15
N VAL A 539 -10.40 41.31 -38.02
CA VAL A 539 -8.97 41.61 -37.90
C VAL A 539 -8.81 43.14 -37.97
N LYS A 540 -8.30 43.74 -36.89
CA LYS A 540 -8.07 45.18 -36.78
C LYS A 540 -6.63 45.44 -36.36
N ALA A 541 -5.92 46.29 -37.08
CA ALA A 541 -4.59 46.78 -36.74
C ALA A 541 -4.64 48.25 -36.29
N GLY A 542 -3.79 48.64 -35.34
CA GLY A 542 -3.67 50.04 -34.90
C GLY A 542 -2.86 50.92 -35.85
N THR A 543 -1.96 50.31 -36.61
CA THR A 543 -1.18 50.95 -37.67
C THR A 543 -1.51 50.29 -39.01
N ASP A 544 -0.79 49.24 -39.36
CA ASP A 544 -0.83 48.63 -40.67
C ASP A 544 -1.32 47.18 -40.62
N LEU A 545 -2.12 46.81 -41.62
CA LEU A 545 -2.49 45.42 -41.89
C LEU A 545 -1.92 45.04 -43.27
N THR A 546 -0.96 44.13 -43.31
CA THR A 546 -0.34 43.64 -44.55
C THR A 546 -0.72 42.18 -44.80
N LEU A 547 -1.22 41.89 -46.01
CA LEU A 547 -1.49 40.53 -46.49
C LEU A 547 -0.63 40.26 -47.73
N SER A 548 0.19 39.22 -47.67
CA SER A 548 1.09 38.84 -48.76
C SER A 548 1.07 37.33 -48.98
N ALA A 549 1.07 36.90 -50.24
CA ALA A 549 1.16 35.50 -50.63
C ALA A 549 2.05 35.36 -51.87
N LEU A 550 2.91 34.34 -51.89
CA LEU A 550 3.84 34.10 -53.00
C LEU A 550 3.10 33.77 -54.31
N ARG A 551 1.98 33.02 -54.23
CA ARG A 551 1.23 32.54 -55.40
C ARG A 551 -0.02 33.39 -55.68
N SER A 552 -0.94 33.44 -54.73
CA SER A 552 -2.23 34.11 -54.94
C SER A 552 -2.90 34.49 -53.62
N VAL A 553 -3.60 35.63 -53.63
CA VAL A 553 -4.59 35.99 -52.61
C VAL A 553 -5.97 35.91 -53.25
N THR A 554 -6.92 35.21 -52.63
CA THR A 554 -8.29 35.08 -53.13
C THR A 554 -9.27 35.51 -52.04
N ILE A 555 -10.13 36.48 -52.35
CA ILE A 555 -11.17 36.99 -51.45
C ILE A 555 -12.53 36.68 -52.10
N ARG A 556 -13.37 35.92 -51.41
CA ARG A 556 -14.73 35.57 -51.86
C ARG A 556 -15.72 35.98 -50.79
N SER A 557 -16.82 36.60 -51.20
CA SER A 557 -17.96 36.92 -50.33
C SER A 557 -19.23 36.39 -50.97
N GLY A 558 -20.07 35.70 -50.18
CA GLY A 558 -21.43 35.32 -50.62
C GLY A 558 -22.42 36.48 -50.57
N GLY A 559 -22.09 37.53 -49.81
CA GLY A 559 -22.81 38.80 -49.78
C GLY A 559 -21.96 39.94 -50.36
N PRO A 560 -22.27 41.20 -50.00
CA PRO A 560 -21.47 42.34 -50.42
C PRO A 560 -20.00 42.25 -49.98
N LEU A 561 -19.08 42.75 -50.81
CA LEU A 561 -17.69 43.01 -50.44
C LEU A 561 -17.48 44.53 -50.43
N ASN A 562 -17.29 45.10 -49.23
CA ASN A 562 -17.08 46.54 -49.05
C ASN A 562 -15.61 46.84 -48.79
N LEU A 563 -15.00 47.67 -49.64
CA LEU A 563 -13.64 48.16 -49.49
C LEU A 563 -13.68 49.69 -49.40
N GLN A 564 -13.27 50.24 -48.26
CA GLN A 564 -13.32 51.68 -48.00
C GLN A 564 -12.00 52.15 -47.39
N GLY A 565 -11.44 53.23 -47.94
CA GLY A 565 -10.30 53.95 -47.38
C GLY A 565 -10.63 55.43 -47.18
N GLN A 566 -10.10 56.04 -46.12
CA GLN A 566 -10.17 57.49 -45.93
C GLN A 566 -9.19 58.24 -46.85
N GLY A 567 -8.05 57.60 -47.16
CA GLY A 567 -7.07 58.07 -48.13
C GLY A 567 -7.21 57.40 -49.50
N MET A 568 -6.14 57.44 -50.29
CA MET A 568 -6.07 56.81 -51.60
C MET A 568 -6.24 55.28 -51.50
N VAL A 569 -7.19 54.72 -52.25
CA VAL A 569 -7.30 53.28 -52.51
C VAL A 569 -6.63 52.99 -53.85
N GLY A 570 -5.46 52.35 -53.81
CA GLY A 570 -4.65 52.05 -55.01
C GLY A 570 -4.75 50.58 -55.43
N LEU A 571 -4.97 50.34 -56.72
CA LEU A 571 -4.83 49.02 -57.36
C LEU A 571 -3.77 49.12 -58.45
N ARG A 572 -2.67 48.37 -58.31
CA ARG A 572 -1.56 48.35 -59.27
C ARG A 572 -1.20 46.90 -59.58
N SER A 573 -1.02 46.61 -60.86
CA SER A 573 -0.48 45.33 -61.33
C SER A 573 0.89 45.60 -61.95
N LEU A 574 1.93 44.89 -61.50
CA LEU A 574 3.31 45.12 -61.93
C LEU A 574 3.68 44.45 -63.26
N GLY A 575 2.91 43.45 -63.70
CA GLY A 575 3.23 42.68 -64.90
C GLY A 575 2.03 42.06 -65.64
N GLY A 576 0.80 42.35 -65.20
CA GLY A 576 -0.42 41.78 -65.80
C GLY A 576 -1.57 42.77 -65.88
N ALA A 577 -2.70 42.33 -66.44
CA ALA A 577 -3.91 43.15 -66.53
C ALA A 577 -4.68 43.20 -65.20
N VAL A 578 -5.39 44.32 -64.98
CA VAL A 578 -6.45 44.42 -63.96
C VAL A 578 -7.79 44.20 -64.66
N ASN A 579 -8.48 43.11 -64.34
CA ASN A 579 -9.78 42.78 -64.92
C ASN A 579 -10.91 43.03 -63.91
N ILE A 580 -11.94 43.78 -64.33
CA ILE A 580 -13.16 44.05 -63.56
C ILE A 580 -14.35 43.60 -64.41
N ASN A 581 -15.09 42.60 -63.94
CA ASN A 581 -16.25 42.04 -64.64
C ASN A 581 -17.46 42.04 -63.69
N ALA A 582 -18.57 42.61 -64.13
CA ALA A 582 -19.85 42.60 -63.44
C ALA A 582 -20.92 42.01 -64.36
N VAL A 583 -21.68 41.03 -63.86
CA VAL A 583 -22.84 40.47 -64.59
C VAL A 583 -24.00 41.46 -64.60
N GLY A 584 -24.17 42.20 -63.50
CA GLY A 584 -25.09 43.34 -63.42
C GLY A 584 -24.44 44.64 -63.88
N ALA A 585 -24.94 45.76 -63.37
CA ALA A 585 -24.36 47.06 -63.67
C ALA A 585 -22.99 47.24 -63.00
N LEU A 586 -22.02 47.75 -63.77
CA LEU A 586 -20.79 48.34 -63.24
C LEU A 586 -20.97 49.87 -63.19
N SER A 587 -20.83 50.47 -62.01
CA SER A 587 -20.93 51.93 -61.83
C SER A 587 -19.63 52.48 -61.26
N MET A 588 -19.13 53.56 -61.85
CA MET A 588 -17.96 54.31 -61.38
C MET A 588 -18.37 55.78 -61.26
N ASN A 589 -18.36 56.31 -60.04
CA ASN A 589 -18.73 57.69 -59.75
C ASN A 589 -17.56 58.40 -59.05
N ALA A 590 -17.22 59.59 -59.52
CA ALA A 590 -16.22 60.47 -58.91
C ALA A 590 -16.82 61.85 -58.73
N ALA A 591 -16.70 62.42 -57.53
CA ALA A 591 -17.14 63.80 -57.26
C ALA A 591 -16.20 64.84 -57.88
N GLY A 592 -14.91 64.50 -58.03
CA GLY A 592 -13.91 65.26 -58.77
C GLY A 592 -13.71 64.72 -60.18
N ALA A 593 -12.50 64.88 -60.72
CA ALA A 593 -12.16 64.33 -62.02
C ALA A 593 -12.02 62.79 -61.99
N ALA A 594 -12.66 62.11 -62.92
CA ALA A 594 -12.34 60.73 -63.29
C ALA A 594 -11.44 60.75 -64.54
N THR A 595 -10.24 60.18 -64.46
CA THR A 595 -9.30 60.12 -65.60
C THR A 595 -9.02 58.68 -66.00
N ILE A 596 -9.05 58.41 -67.31
CA ILE A 596 -8.67 57.13 -67.90
C ILE A 596 -7.55 57.42 -68.89
N ASN A 597 -6.33 57.06 -68.53
CA ASN A 597 -5.15 57.22 -69.37
C ASN A 597 -4.68 55.84 -69.84
N ALA A 598 -4.52 55.66 -71.16
CA ALA A 598 -3.92 54.46 -71.73
C ALA A 598 -2.84 54.87 -72.74
N ALA A 599 -1.68 54.21 -72.70
CA ALA A 599 -0.64 54.38 -73.73
C ALA A 599 -1.05 53.72 -75.06
N GLY A 600 -1.88 52.69 -75.00
CA GLY A 600 -2.51 52.05 -76.15
C GLY A 600 -3.93 52.55 -76.36
N THR A 601 -4.81 51.68 -76.86
CA THR A 601 -6.20 52.01 -77.16
C THR A 601 -7.09 51.95 -75.92
N VAL A 602 -7.95 52.95 -75.73
CA VAL A 602 -9.15 52.84 -74.88
C VAL A 602 -10.31 52.41 -75.79
N GLN A 603 -10.88 51.22 -75.56
CA GLN A 603 -12.01 50.71 -76.32
C GLN A 603 -13.26 50.63 -75.43
N ILE A 604 -14.36 51.24 -75.89
CA ILE A 604 -15.68 51.13 -75.28
C ILE A 604 -16.56 50.38 -76.28
N SER A 605 -17.16 49.28 -75.87
CA SER A 605 -18.04 48.46 -76.71
C SER A 605 -19.34 48.19 -75.96
N ALA A 606 -20.46 48.61 -76.54
CA ALA A 606 -21.80 48.41 -75.98
C ALA A 606 -22.72 47.87 -77.08
N VAL A 607 -23.54 46.87 -76.73
CA VAL A 607 -24.57 46.32 -77.63
C VAL A 607 -25.78 47.26 -77.70
N GLY A 608 -26.09 47.93 -76.59
CA GLY A 608 -27.10 48.98 -76.52
C GLY A 608 -26.50 50.36 -76.81
N GLN A 609 -26.92 51.37 -76.03
CA GLN A 609 -26.44 52.73 -76.19
C GLN A 609 -25.15 52.99 -75.39
N ALA A 610 -24.15 53.56 -76.04
CA ALA A 610 -23.06 54.28 -75.37
C ALA A 610 -23.34 55.79 -75.46
N ALA A 611 -23.33 56.51 -74.32
CA ALA A 611 -23.59 57.95 -74.27
C ALA A 611 -22.52 58.67 -73.45
N LEU A 612 -21.97 59.73 -74.03
CA LEU A 612 -21.12 60.71 -73.34
C LEU A 612 -21.97 61.98 -73.18
N ARG A 613 -22.24 62.38 -71.93
CA ARG A 613 -23.03 63.59 -71.61
C ARG A 613 -22.17 64.53 -70.78
N ALA A 614 -21.78 65.64 -71.37
CA ALA A 614 -21.04 66.71 -70.70
C ALA A 614 -21.40 68.06 -71.32
N ALA A 615 -21.13 69.16 -70.62
CA ALA A 615 -21.31 70.50 -71.17
C ALA A 615 -20.38 70.74 -72.38
N ASN A 616 -19.14 70.25 -72.29
CA ASN A 616 -18.16 70.23 -73.38
C ASN A 616 -17.54 68.82 -73.48
N VAL A 617 -17.35 68.33 -74.70
CA VAL A 617 -16.63 67.09 -74.99
C VAL A 617 -15.52 67.43 -75.98
N ASP A 618 -14.30 67.59 -75.47
CA ASP A 618 -13.14 67.89 -76.30
C ASP A 618 -12.57 66.59 -76.88
N ILE A 619 -12.50 66.52 -78.20
CA ILE A 619 -11.93 65.38 -78.92
C ILE A 619 -10.82 65.89 -79.83
N MET A 620 -9.63 65.29 -79.74
CA MET A 620 -8.48 65.65 -80.56
C MET A 620 -8.10 64.49 -81.47
N GLY A 621 -7.82 64.79 -82.75
CA GLY A 621 -7.41 63.81 -83.77
C GLY A 621 -8.51 63.47 -84.78
N LEU A 622 -8.26 62.45 -85.61
CA LEU A 622 -9.22 61.99 -86.63
C LEU A 622 -10.35 61.20 -85.97
N VAL A 623 -11.54 61.78 -85.92
CA VAL A 623 -12.76 61.06 -85.51
C VAL A 623 -13.41 60.47 -86.76
N THR A 624 -13.71 59.17 -86.72
CA THR A 624 -14.45 58.51 -87.80
C THR A 624 -15.73 57.86 -87.30
N VAL A 625 -16.82 58.04 -88.02
CA VAL A 625 -18.07 57.28 -87.82
C VAL A 625 -18.25 56.37 -89.04
N ASN A 626 -18.36 55.06 -88.82
CA ASN A 626 -18.44 54.07 -89.90
C ASN A 626 -17.31 54.19 -90.94
N LYS A 627 -16.07 54.41 -90.46
CA LYS A 627 -14.86 54.59 -91.28
C LYS A 627 -14.85 55.83 -92.19
N LYS A 628 -15.81 56.75 -92.02
CA LYS A 628 -15.82 58.05 -92.70
C LYS A 628 -15.38 59.14 -91.71
N PRO A 629 -14.46 60.05 -92.09
CA PRO A 629 -14.12 61.19 -91.25
C PRO A 629 -15.38 61.96 -90.85
N TYR A 630 -15.53 62.22 -89.55
CA TYR A 630 -16.59 63.06 -89.02
C TYR A 630 -16.01 64.47 -88.86
N PRO A 631 -16.58 65.50 -89.53
CA PRO A 631 -16.10 66.86 -89.40
C PRO A 631 -16.39 67.36 -87.98
N ILE A 632 -15.32 67.57 -87.21
CA ILE A 632 -15.40 68.26 -85.92
C ILE A 632 -15.36 69.76 -86.26
N PRO A 633 -16.40 70.55 -85.91
CA PRO A 633 -16.37 72.00 -86.09
C PRO A 633 -15.32 72.68 -85.22
#